data_AF-A0A1X7ACF3-F1
#
_entry.id   AF-A0A1X7ACF3-F1
#
_cell.length_a   1.000
_cell.length_b   1.000
_cell.length_c   1.000
_cell.angle_alpha   90.00
_cell.angle_beta   90.00
_cell.angle_gamma   90.00
#
_symmetry.space_group_name_H-M   'P 1'
#
loop_
_entity.id
_entity.type
_entity.pdbx_description
1 polymer ?
#
loop_
_entity_poly.entity_id
_entity_poly.type
_entity_poly.pdbx_seq_one_letter_code
_entity_poly.pdbx_strand_id
1 'polypeptide(L)'
;MVEQMQPNGQAHVELDPDHEDLIVRNCNRLLRHAVRVMSLFMVIVIGFAVIDAGYSFYIKLVSPPVLILDVSDLLDVFAAALVVLIAIEIYTNVTLYLTAIVIHVKLVIATALLAVARKVITLDTSDLEPLYFVGCSGLGLAFGVTYWLLWRGK
;
A
#
# COMPACT_ATOMS: atom_id res chain seq x y z
N MET A 1 68.97 4.45 23.90
CA MET A 1 68.38 4.99 22.65
C MET A 1 67.53 3.88 22.06
N VAL A 2 66.25 3.74 22.42
CA VAL A 2 65.10 4.59 22.07
C VAL A 2 65.07 4.90 20.58
N GLU A 3 64.25 4.16 19.83
CA GLU A 3 63.27 4.75 18.92
C GLU A 3 62.10 3.76 18.79
N GLN A 4 60.96 4.12 19.38
CA GLN A 4 59.69 3.44 19.19
C GLN A 4 59.14 3.84 17.82
N MET A 5 58.80 2.87 16.97
CA MET A 5 57.95 3.13 15.81
C MET A 5 56.64 2.35 15.99
N GLN A 6 55.57 3.12 16.14
CA GLN A 6 54.23 2.74 16.52
C GLN A 6 53.61 1.69 15.57
N PRO A 7 52.78 0.75 16.07
CA PRO A 7 51.98 -0.11 15.21
C PRO A 7 50.78 0.70 14.73
N ASN A 8 50.86 1.34 13.55
CA ASN A 8 49.67 1.92 12.93
C ASN A 8 48.92 0.85 12.14
N GLY A 9 48.25 -0.02 12.88
CA GLY A 9 47.21 -0.91 12.38
C GLY A 9 45.96 -0.66 13.20
N GLN A 10 45.37 0.53 13.05
CA GLN A 10 44.01 0.76 13.53
C GLN A 10 43.06 -0.05 12.65
N ALA A 11 42.93 -1.35 12.99
CA ALA A 11 41.79 -2.13 12.62
C ALA A 11 40.56 -1.32 13.01
N HIS A 12 39.74 -0.96 12.02
CA HIS A 12 38.39 -0.53 12.29
C HIS A 12 37.77 -1.58 13.21
N VAL A 13 37.47 -1.19 14.44
CA VAL A 13 36.66 -2.00 15.35
C VAL A 13 35.28 -2.05 14.70
N GLU A 14 35.10 -3.04 13.82
CA GLU A 14 33.77 -3.47 13.42
C GLU A 14 33.04 -3.79 14.72
N LEU A 15 31.88 -3.15 14.90
CA LEU A 15 30.92 -3.55 15.91
C LEU A 15 30.70 -5.06 15.75
N ASP A 16 31.05 -5.81 16.80
CA ASP A 16 30.88 -7.24 16.89
C ASP A 16 29.49 -7.64 16.35
N PRO A 17 29.40 -8.37 15.21
CA PRO A 17 28.14 -8.66 14.54
C PRO A 17 27.24 -9.61 15.33
N ASP A 18 27.71 -10.14 16.47
CA ASP A 18 27.01 -11.10 17.32
C ASP A 18 26.32 -10.45 18.55
N HIS A 19 26.45 -9.14 18.73
CA HIS A 19 25.62 -8.38 19.66
C HIS A 19 24.34 -7.91 18.96
N GLU A 20 23.39 -8.84 18.74
CA GLU A 20 21.99 -8.45 18.55
C GLU A 20 21.53 -7.67 19.78
N ASP A 21 21.49 -6.33 19.68
CA ASP A 21 21.01 -5.45 20.73
C ASP A 21 19.64 -5.96 21.23
N LEU A 22 19.56 -6.28 22.53
CA LEU A 22 18.35 -6.79 23.20
C LEU A 22 17.12 -5.91 22.92
N ILE A 23 17.35 -4.61 22.74
CA ILE A 23 16.34 -3.61 22.38
C ILE A 23 15.79 -3.89 20.97
N VAL A 24 16.65 -4.08 19.97
CA VAL A 24 16.25 -4.32 18.57
C VAL A 24 15.44 -5.62 18.45
N ARG A 25 15.85 -6.68 19.17
CA ARG A 25 15.12 -7.95 19.16
C ARG A 25 13.72 -7.82 19.76
N ASN A 26 13.58 -7.06 20.84
CA ASN A 26 12.28 -6.80 21.46
C ASN A 26 11.39 -5.93 20.56
N CYS A 27 11.95 -4.88 19.93
CA CYS A 27 11.24 -4.05 18.95
C CYS A 27 10.72 -4.88 17.76
N ASN A 28 11.56 -5.76 17.20
CA ASN A 28 11.15 -6.61 16.08
C ASN A 28 10.05 -7.62 16.46
N ARG A 29 10.07 -8.16 17.69
CA ARG A 29 8.98 -9.01 18.19
C ARG A 29 7.67 -8.24 18.32
N LEU A 30 7.72 -7.03 18.92
CA LEU A 30 6.55 -6.18 19.09
C LEU A 30 5.96 -5.78 17.74
N LEU A 31 6.82 -5.38 16.78
CA LEU A 31 6.40 -5.05 15.42
C LEU A 31 5.70 -6.23 14.75
N ARG A 32 6.26 -7.45 14.83
CA ARG A 32 5.65 -8.64 14.25
C ARG A 32 4.30 -8.97 14.88
N HIS A 33 4.15 -8.77 16.19
CA HIS A 33 2.85 -8.94 16.86
C HIS A 33 1.84 -7.87 16.42
N ALA A 34 2.24 -6.60 16.34
CA ALA A 34 1.39 -5.52 15.86
C ALA A 34 0.88 -5.77 14.43
N VAL A 35 1.77 -6.16 13.51
CA VAL A 35 1.41 -6.46 12.12
C VAL A 35 0.46 -7.67 12.03
N ARG A 36 0.63 -8.68 12.88
CA ARG A 36 -0.28 -9.84 12.94
C ARG A 36 -1.69 -9.43 13.40
N VAL A 37 -1.79 -8.58 14.43
CA VAL A 37 -3.08 -8.03 14.88
C VAL A 37 -3.72 -7.17 13.79
N MET A 38 -2.93 -6.33 13.11
CA MET A 38 -3.38 -5.51 11.98
C MET A 38 -3.91 -6.37 10.83
N SER A 39 -3.25 -7.48 10.50
CA SER A 39 -3.68 -8.40 9.45
C SER A 39 -5.06 -9.01 9.77
N LEU A 40 -5.30 -9.41 11.03
CA LEU A 40 -6.61 -9.91 11.46
C LEU A 40 -7.69 -8.82 11.38
N PHE A 41 -7.37 -7.60 11.81
CA PHE A 41 -8.27 -6.46 11.71
C PHE A 41 -8.66 -6.17 10.25
N MET A 42 -7.70 -6.22 9.33
CA MET A 42 -7.96 -6.02 7.91
C MET A 42 -8.91 -7.08 7.32
N VAL A 43 -8.83 -8.35 7.76
CA VAL A 43 -9.78 -9.39 7.32
C VAL A 43 -11.21 -9.03 7.75
N ILE A 44 -11.38 -8.51 8.96
CA ILE A 44 -12.69 -8.06 9.46
C ILE A 44 -13.21 -6.88 8.62
N VAL A 45 -12.35 -5.88 8.35
CA VAL A 45 -12.69 -4.72 7.51
C VAL A 45 -13.10 -5.14 6.10
N ILE A 46 -12.35 -6.08 5.49
CA ILE A 46 -12.70 -6.63 4.17
C ILE A 46 -14.08 -7.29 4.21
N GLY A 47 -14.35 -8.10 5.25
CA GLY A 47 -15.66 -8.73 5.42
C GLY A 47 -16.80 -7.73 5.48
N PHE A 48 -16.66 -6.66 6.27
CA PHE A 48 -17.64 -5.58 6.32
C PHE A 48 -17.79 -4.85 4.99
N ALA A 49 -16.69 -4.55 4.30
CA ALA A 49 -16.73 -3.88 3.00
C ALA A 49 -17.45 -4.72 1.93
N VAL A 50 -17.26 -6.04 1.94
CA VAL A 50 -17.98 -6.95 1.03
C VAL A 50 -19.48 -6.96 1.33
N ILE A 51 -19.86 -7.04 2.61
CA ILE A 51 -21.27 -6.99 3.02
C ILE A 51 -21.90 -5.66 2.61
N ASP A 52 -21.21 -4.54 2.86
CA ASP A 52 -21.67 -3.19 2.52
C ASP A 52 -21.86 -3.00 1.01
N ALA A 53 -20.90 -3.46 0.21
CA ALA A 53 -21.00 -3.40 -1.25
C ALA A 53 -22.17 -4.26 -1.78
N GLY A 54 -22.35 -5.48 -1.23
CA GLY A 54 -23.47 -6.35 -1.59
C GLY A 54 -24.82 -5.77 -1.17
N TYR A 55 -24.89 -5.17 0.01
CA TYR A 55 -26.10 -4.50 0.51
C TYR A 55 -26.45 -3.27 -0.33
N SER A 56 -25.47 -2.43 -0.67
CA SER A 56 -25.65 -1.27 -1.53
C SER A 56 -26.17 -1.65 -2.92
N PHE A 57 -25.63 -2.72 -3.50
CA PHE A 57 -26.14 -3.28 -4.76
C PHE A 57 -27.58 -3.77 -4.62
N TYR A 58 -27.90 -4.50 -3.54
CA TYR A 58 -29.25 -5.00 -3.28
C TYR A 58 -30.28 -3.85 -3.17
N ILE A 59 -29.96 -2.81 -2.39
CA ILE A 59 -30.85 -1.65 -2.20
C ILE A 59 -31.14 -0.95 -3.53
N LYS A 60 -30.13 -0.75 -4.37
CA LYS A 60 -30.33 -0.15 -5.71
C LYS A 60 -31.21 -1.01 -6.61
N LEU A 61 -31.13 -2.35 -6.50
CA LEU A 61 -31.93 -3.28 -7.30
C LEU A 61 -33.43 -3.25 -6.96
N VAL A 62 -33.76 -3.09 -5.68
CA VAL A 62 -35.15 -3.12 -5.17
C VAL A 62 -35.79 -1.73 -5.10
N SER A 63 -35.00 -0.66 -5.25
CA SER A 63 -35.49 0.71 -5.28
C SER A 63 -36.18 1.03 -6.62
N PRO A 64 -37.23 1.87 -6.66
CA PRO A 64 -37.85 2.29 -7.92
C PRO A 64 -36.90 3.16 -8.76
N PRO A 65 -36.76 2.96 -10.09
CA PRO A 65 -37.35 1.93 -10.94
C PRO A 65 -36.73 0.55 -10.72
N VAL A 66 -37.55 -0.40 -10.30
CA VAL A 66 -37.11 -1.73 -9.86
C VAL A 66 -36.41 -2.47 -11.01
N LEU A 67 -35.27 -3.11 -10.71
CA LEU A 67 -34.42 -3.86 -11.66
C LEU A 67 -33.81 -3.04 -12.81
N ILE A 68 -33.87 -1.70 -12.76
CA ILE A 68 -33.22 -0.82 -13.73
C ILE A 68 -32.20 0.02 -12.99
N LEU A 69 -30.91 -0.24 -13.25
CA LEU A 69 -29.80 0.57 -12.75
C LEU A 69 -29.48 1.64 -13.77
N ASP A 70 -29.45 2.90 -13.34
CA ASP A 70 -28.90 3.97 -14.17
C ASP A 70 -27.35 3.98 -14.10
N VAL A 71 -26.73 4.88 -14.86
CA VAL A 71 -25.25 4.97 -14.92
C VAL A 71 -24.68 5.40 -13.57
N SER A 72 -25.32 6.34 -12.87
CA SER A 72 -24.87 6.78 -11.55
C SER A 72 -24.94 5.65 -10.53
N ASP A 73 -26.01 4.85 -10.58
CA ASP A 73 -26.18 3.71 -9.72
C ASP A 73 -25.11 2.64 -9.93
N LEU A 74 -24.76 2.40 -11.20
CA LEU A 74 -23.67 1.50 -11.56
C LEU A 74 -22.31 2.02 -11.07
N LEU A 75 -22.05 3.32 -11.21
CA LEU A 75 -20.81 3.96 -10.74
C LEU A 75 -20.66 3.85 -9.22
N ASP A 76 -21.75 4.02 -8.46
CA ASP A 76 -21.73 3.84 -7.00
C ASP A 76 -21.42 2.39 -6.59
N VAL A 77 -22.01 1.41 -7.28
CA VAL A 77 -21.72 -0.01 -7.01
C VAL A 77 -20.26 -0.33 -7.34
N PHE A 78 -19.72 0.21 -8.42
CA PHE A 78 -18.29 0.10 -8.72
C PHE A 78 -17.43 0.79 -7.68
N ALA A 79 -17.81 1.98 -7.20
CA ALA A 79 -17.09 2.67 -6.14
C ALA A 79 -17.04 1.83 -4.86
N ALA A 80 -18.16 1.24 -4.45
CA ALA A 80 -18.22 0.32 -3.31
C ALA A 80 -17.34 -0.94 -3.52
N ALA A 81 -17.37 -1.54 -4.71
CA ALA A 81 -16.49 -2.67 -5.05
C ALA A 81 -15.01 -2.28 -5.05
N LEU A 82 -14.67 -1.07 -5.52
CA LEU A 82 -13.32 -0.55 -5.51
C LEU A 82 -12.80 -0.33 -4.08
N VAL A 83 -13.66 0.06 -3.13
CA VAL A 83 -13.31 0.12 -1.69
C VAL A 83 -12.93 -1.27 -1.17
N VAL A 84 -13.65 -2.33 -1.55
CA VAL A 84 -13.28 -3.72 -1.20
C VAL A 84 -11.88 -4.05 -1.75
N LEU A 85 -11.60 -3.70 -3.00
CA LEU A 85 -10.29 -3.91 -3.59
C LEU A 85 -9.19 -3.07 -2.90
N ILE A 86 -9.51 -1.92 -2.28
CA ILE A 86 -8.53 -1.13 -1.50
C ILE A 86 -8.18 -1.91 -0.23
N ALA A 87 -9.20 -2.44 0.45
CA ALA A 87 -9.00 -3.20 1.67
C ALA A 87 -8.15 -4.47 1.42
N ILE A 88 -8.39 -5.19 0.32
CA ILE A 88 -7.60 -6.36 -0.08
C ILE A 88 -6.15 -5.98 -0.42
N GLU A 89 -5.94 -4.87 -1.13
CA GLU A 89 -4.60 -4.36 -1.46
C GLU A 89 -3.80 -4.04 -0.19
N ILE A 90 -4.43 -3.32 0.76
CA ILE A 90 -3.81 -2.98 2.04
C ILE A 90 -3.51 -4.24 2.85
N TYR A 91 -4.41 -5.24 2.88
CA TYR A 91 -4.15 -6.51 3.55
C TYR A 91 -2.92 -7.23 2.97
N THR A 92 -2.78 -7.23 1.65
CA THR A 92 -1.62 -7.81 0.96
C THR A 92 -0.34 -7.07 1.35
N ASN A 93 -0.38 -5.73 1.39
CA ASN A 93 0.74 -4.92 1.86
C ASN A 93 1.12 -5.21 3.31
N VAL A 94 0.14 -5.36 4.20
CA VAL A 94 0.37 -5.67 5.63
C VAL A 94 0.96 -7.07 5.80
N THR A 95 0.42 -8.08 5.11
CA THR A 95 0.91 -9.46 5.24
C THR A 95 2.27 -9.67 4.59
N LEU A 96 2.64 -8.87 3.59
CA LEU A 96 3.98 -8.89 3.03
C LEU A 96 5.06 -8.60 4.09
N TYR A 97 4.78 -7.71 5.05
CA TYR A 97 5.68 -7.46 6.19
C TYR A 97 5.84 -8.68 7.12
N LEU A 98 4.88 -9.61 7.15
CA LEU A 98 5.01 -10.86 7.91
C LEU A 98 5.90 -11.87 7.18
N THR A 99 5.84 -11.89 5.84
CA THR A 99 6.51 -12.88 4.99
C THR A 99 7.94 -12.49 4.65
N ALA A 100 8.26 -11.21 4.48
CA ALA A 100 9.60 -10.74 4.16
C ALA A 100 10.01 -9.51 4.98
N ILE A 101 11.18 -9.57 5.62
CA ILE A 101 11.79 -8.45 6.39
C ILE A 101 12.37 -7.37 5.43
N VAL A 102 12.32 -7.61 4.12
CA VAL A 102 12.82 -6.67 3.10
C VAL A 102 11.66 -5.85 2.55
N ILE A 103 11.80 -4.52 2.60
CA ILE A 103 10.86 -3.59 1.98
C ILE A 103 10.87 -3.80 0.46
N HIS A 104 9.81 -4.38 -0.07
CA HIS A 104 9.64 -4.53 -1.51
C HIS A 104 9.20 -3.20 -2.11
N VAL A 105 10.16 -2.29 -2.33
CA VAL A 105 9.91 -0.94 -2.89
C VAL A 105 9.13 -1.01 -4.21
N LYS A 106 9.36 -2.05 -5.02
CA LYS A 106 8.60 -2.31 -6.25
C LYS A 106 7.11 -2.51 -6.02
N LEU A 107 6.75 -3.23 -4.97
CA LEU A 107 5.36 -3.50 -4.62
C LEU A 107 4.67 -2.26 -4.06
N VAL A 108 5.36 -1.48 -3.22
CA VAL A 108 4.84 -0.19 -2.72
C VAL A 108 4.53 0.76 -3.88
N ILE A 109 5.41 0.88 -4.87
CA ILE A 109 5.17 1.77 -6.03
C ILE A 109 4.09 1.22 -6.95
N ALA A 110 4.00 -0.10 -7.13
CA ALA A 110 2.88 -0.71 -7.83
C ALA A 110 1.54 -0.39 -7.14
N THR A 111 1.49 -0.44 -5.81
CA THR A 111 0.27 -0.09 -5.06
C THR A 111 -0.08 1.40 -5.17
N ALA A 112 0.92 2.28 -5.24
CA ALA A 112 0.70 3.71 -5.49
C ALA A 112 0.13 3.98 -6.89
N LEU A 113 0.68 3.32 -7.92
CA LEU A 113 0.14 3.38 -9.29
C LEU A 113 -1.29 2.84 -9.37
N LEU A 114 -1.56 1.71 -8.72
CA LEU A 114 -2.90 1.13 -8.65
C LEU A 114 -3.89 2.09 -7.97
N ALA A 115 -3.49 2.76 -6.89
CA ALA A 115 -4.32 3.74 -6.19
C ALA A 115 -4.67 4.94 -7.08
N VAL A 116 -3.71 5.48 -7.83
CA VAL A 116 -3.96 6.57 -8.78
C VAL A 116 -4.91 6.11 -9.90
N ALA A 117 -4.67 4.93 -10.48
CA ALA A 117 -5.54 4.37 -11.51
C ALA A 117 -6.98 4.20 -11.00
N ARG A 118 -7.14 3.66 -9.79
CA ARG A 118 -8.46 3.48 -9.16
C ARG A 118 -9.17 4.81 -8.91
N LYS A 119 -8.45 5.85 -8.50
CA LYS A 119 -9.02 7.20 -8.32
C LYS A 119 -9.49 7.80 -9.65
N VAL A 120 -8.73 7.61 -10.73
CA VAL A 120 -9.07 8.08 -12.09
C VAL A 120 -10.31 7.36 -12.65
N ILE A 121 -10.48 6.06 -12.39
CA ILE A 121 -11.67 5.32 -12.83
C ILE A 121 -12.95 5.84 -12.15
N THR A 122 -12.87 6.24 -10.89
CA THR A 122 -14.02 6.74 -10.10
C THR A 122 -14.29 8.24 -10.24
N LEU A 123 -13.52 8.95 -11.07
CA LEU A 123 -13.65 10.39 -11.20
C LEU A 123 -14.89 10.74 -12.03
N ASP A 124 -15.84 11.44 -11.40
CA ASP A 124 -16.98 12.03 -12.08
C ASP A 124 -16.56 13.34 -12.76
N THR A 125 -16.75 13.46 -14.07
CA THR A 125 -16.35 14.61 -14.89
C THR A 125 -17.32 15.79 -14.85
N SER A 126 -18.45 15.65 -14.16
CA SER A 126 -19.56 16.62 -14.20
C SER A 126 -19.22 17.97 -13.58
N ASP A 127 -18.32 18.02 -12.59
CA ASP A 127 -17.94 19.24 -11.83
C ASP A 127 -16.42 19.40 -11.66
N LEU A 128 -15.59 18.77 -12.50
CA LEU A 128 -14.14 18.82 -12.34
C LEU A 128 -13.52 20.05 -12.99
N GLU A 129 -12.75 20.79 -12.18
CA GLU A 129 -11.84 21.81 -12.69
C GLU A 129 -10.77 21.14 -13.58
N PRO A 130 -10.54 21.62 -14.82
CA PRO A 130 -9.56 21.01 -15.74
C PRO A 130 -8.16 20.84 -15.14
N LEU A 131 -7.78 21.74 -14.21
CA LEU A 131 -6.50 21.69 -13.52
C LEU A 131 -6.36 20.44 -12.64
N TYR A 132 -7.45 19.97 -12.01
CA TYR A 132 -7.44 18.76 -11.20
C TYR A 132 -7.13 17.51 -12.04
N PHE A 133 -7.74 17.42 -13.23
CA PHE A 133 -7.49 16.32 -14.16
C PHE A 133 -6.02 16.29 -14.65
N VAL A 134 -5.46 17.46 -14.95
CA VAL A 134 -4.03 17.59 -15.31
C VAL A 134 -3.12 17.22 -14.13
N GLY A 135 -3.50 17.56 -12.90
CA GLY A 135 -2.78 17.13 -11.69
C GLY A 135 -2.75 15.60 -11.55
N CYS A 136 -3.88 14.92 -11.76
CA CYS A 136 -3.96 13.46 -11.72
C CYS A 136 -3.11 12.79 -12.81
N SER A 137 -3.10 13.31 -14.03
CA SER A 137 -2.26 12.77 -15.11
C SER A 137 -0.77 12.99 -14.83
N GLY A 138 -0.39 14.15 -14.29
CA GLY A 138 0.98 14.43 -13.84
C GLY A 138 1.44 13.47 -12.75
N LEU A 139 0.59 13.20 -11.75
CA LEU A 139 0.87 12.23 -10.69
C LEU A 139 1.02 10.81 -11.23
N GLY A 140 0.13 10.40 -12.14
CA GLY A 140 0.20 9.11 -12.83
C GLY A 140 1.50 8.94 -13.63
N LEU A 141 1.91 9.97 -14.38
CA LEU A 141 3.17 9.97 -15.12
C LEU A 141 4.40 9.90 -14.19
N ALA A 142 4.41 10.66 -13.09
CA ALA A 142 5.52 10.66 -12.13
C ALA A 142 5.73 9.27 -11.50
N PHE A 143 4.66 8.62 -11.05
CA PHE A 143 4.75 7.24 -10.54
C PHE A 143 5.07 6.24 -11.65
N GLY A 144 4.57 6.44 -12.87
CA GLY A 144 4.87 5.60 -14.02
C GLY A 144 6.35 5.60 -14.38
N VAL A 145 6.97 6.79 -14.43
CA VAL A 145 8.41 6.95 -14.65
C VAL A 145 9.22 6.32 -13.51
N THR A 146 8.79 6.50 -12.27
CA THR A 146 9.46 5.90 -11.10
C THR A 146 9.45 4.37 -11.17
N TYR A 147 8.30 3.78 -11.50
CA TYR A 147 8.15 2.34 -11.68
C TYR A 147 9.03 1.82 -12.83
N TRP A 148 9.05 2.52 -13.97
CA TRP A 148 9.90 2.17 -15.11
C TRP A 148 11.39 2.18 -14.75
N LEU A 149 11.85 3.20 -14.01
CA LEU A 149 13.26 3.30 -13.60
C LEU A 149 13.68 2.17 -12.65
N LEU A 150 12.84 1.84 -11.68
CA LEU A 150 13.08 0.71 -10.76
C LEU A 150 13.01 -0.65 -11.44
N TRP A 151 12.26 -0.76 -12.53
CA TRP A 151 12.23 -1.95 -13.36
C TRP A 151 13.52 -2.09 -14.18
N ARG A 152 14.02 -0.97 -14.76
CA ARG A 152 15.23 -0.94 -15.61
C ARG A 152 16.55 -1.05 -14.86
N GLY A 153 16.59 -0.71 -13.56
CA GLY A 153 17.78 -0.81 -12.70
C GLY A 153 18.16 -2.23 -12.26
N LYS A 154 17.71 -3.26 -12.97
CA LYS A 154 18.13 -4.66 -12.81
C LYS A 154 18.53 -5.23 -14.16
#